data_AF-A0A383AQK0-F1
#
_entry.id   AF-A0A383AQK0-F1
#
_cell.length_a   1.000
_cell.length_b   1.000
_cell.length_c   1.000
_cell.angle_alpha   90.00
_cell.angle_beta   90.00
_cell.angle_gamma   90.00
#
_symmetry.space_group_name_H-M   'P 1'
#
loop_
_entity.id
_entity.type
_entity.pdbx_description
1 polymer ?
#
loop_
_entity_poly.entity_id
_entity_poly.type
_entity_poly.pdbx_seq_one_letter_code
_entity_poly.pdbx_strand_id
1 'polypeptide(L)' 'MARPNILFIMPDQLRADFLSCYGAEFIATPQIDSLAADGVRYARAYSTSPACVTARHNLLTGLNSIRTG' A
#
# COMPACT_ATOMS: atom_id res chain seq x y z
N MET A 1 -28.69 1.86 2.45
CA MET A 1 -27.32 2.38 2.68
C MET A 1 -26.85 3.05 1.40
N ALA A 2 -26.24 4.22 1.47
CA ALA A 2 -25.66 4.86 0.29
C ALA A 2 -24.43 4.07 -0.20
N ARG A 3 -24.13 4.15 -1.51
CA ARG A 3 -22.91 3.56 -2.07
C ARG A 3 -21.68 4.25 -1.45
N PRO A 4 -20.74 3.52 -0.83
CA PRO A 4 -19.57 4.14 -0.23
C PRO A 4 -18.62 4.68 -1.30
N ASN A 5 -17.88 5.73 -0.94
CA ASN A 5 -16.74 6.20 -1.73
C ASN A 5 -15.52 5.32 -1.44
N ILE A 6 -14.69 5.09 -2.45
CA ILE A 6 -13.43 4.35 -2.32
C ILE A 6 -12.29 5.33 -2.62
N LEU A 7 -11.42 5.57 -1.65
CA LEU A 7 -10.20 6.34 -1.82
C LEU A 7 -9.00 5.38 -1.81
N PHE A 8 -8.28 5.31 -2.93
CA PHE A 8 -7.08 4.48 -3.08
C PHE A 8 -5.83 5.38 -3.09
N ILE A 9 -4.99 5.24 -2.07
CA ILE A 9 -3.75 6.02 -1.90
C ILE A 9 -2.55 5.07 -2.10
N MET A 10 -1.65 5.43 -3.02
CA MET A 10 -0.48 4.61 -3.34
C MET A 10 0.78 5.50 -3.39
N PRO A 11 1.61 5.48 -2.34
CA PRO A 11 2.90 6.16 -2.37
C PRO A 11 3.87 5.46 -3.33
N ASP A 12 4.78 6.23 -3.95
CA ASP A 12 5.82 5.70 -4.83
C ASP A 12 7.09 5.41 -4.04
N GLN A 13 7.68 4.22 -4.25
CA GLN A 13 8.93 3.78 -3.63
C GLN A 13 8.98 3.81 -2.08
N LEU A 14 7.83 3.89 -1.40
CA LEU A 14 7.78 3.82 0.07
C LEU A 14 8.17 2.42 0.55
N ARG A 15 9.19 2.34 1.40
CA ARG A 15 9.56 1.11 2.09
C ARG A 15 8.61 0.83 3.25
N ALA A 16 8.33 -0.45 3.49
CA ALA A 16 7.44 -0.86 4.58
C ALA A 16 7.99 -0.48 5.97
N ASP A 17 9.31 -0.45 6.15
CA ASP A 17 9.99 -0.15 7.41
C ASP A 17 10.26 1.35 7.63
N PHE A 18 9.66 2.22 6.82
CA PHE A 18 9.81 3.69 6.89
C PHE A 18 8.57 4.40 7.47
N LEU A 19 7.70 3.64 8.13
CA LEU A 19 6.52 4.14 8.82
C LEU A 19 6.63 3.82 10.31
N SER A 20 6.30 4.76 11.19
CA SER A 20 6.40 4.54 12.65
C SER A 20 5.48 3.42 13.13
N CYS A 21 4.28 3.29 12.56
CA CYS A 21 3.40 2.13 12.80
C CYS A 21 3.95 0.77 12.32
N TYR A 22 5.03 0.74 11.54
CA TYR A 22 5.78 -0.47 11.16
C TYR A 22 7.14 -0.60 11.88
N GLY A 23 7.42 0.26 12.87
CA GLY A 23 8.60 0.17 13.72
C GLY A 23 9.74 1.14 13.36
N ALA A 24 9.50 2.11 12.46
CA ALA A 24 10.50 3.14 12.19
C ALA A 24 10.65 4.09 13.40
N GLU A 25 11.82 4.10 14.04
CA GLU A 25 12.09 4.97 15.20
C GLU A 25 12.67 6.35 14.82
N PHE A 26 13.07 6.53 13.56
CA PHE A 26 13.75 7.73 13.06
C PHE A 26 12.82 8.74 12.36
N ILE A 27 11.54 8.41 12.18
CA ILE A 27 10.56 9.25 11.51
C ILE A 27 9.20 9.14 12.19
N ALA A 28 8.50 10.26 12.33
CA ALA A 28 7.12 10.29 12.83
C ALA A 28 6.14 10.37 11.64
N THR A 29 5.20 9.42 11.56
CA THR A 29 4.15 9.40 10.52
C THR A 29 2.74 9.42 11.13
N PRO A 30 2.37 10.42 11.94
CA PRO A 30 1.19 10.34 12.83
C PRO A 30 -0.14 10.19 12.08
N GLN A 31 -0.28 10.74 10.88
CA GLN A 31 -1.51 10.62 10.08
C GLN A 31 -1.68 9.21 9.51
N ILE A 32 -0.59 8.56 9.07
CA ILE A 32 -0.63 7.17 8.59
C ILE A 32 -0.84 6.22 9.78
N ASP A 33 -0.22 6.52 10.92
CA ASP A 33 -0.37 5.74 12.14
C ASP A 33 -1.82 5.78 12.66
N SER A 34 -2.50 6.94 12.57
CA SER A 34 -3.93 7.06 12.88
C SER A 34 -4.78 6.16 11.97
N LEU A 35 -4.52 6.15 10.66
CA LEU A 35 -5.22 5.27 9.72
C LEU A 35 -5.00 3.78 10.04
N ALA A 36 -3.80 3.43 10.50
CA ALA A 36 -3.47 2.07 10.91
C ALA A 36 -4.15 1.66 12.23
N ALA A 37 -4.31 2.59 13.17
CA ALA A 37 -4.96 2.37 14.46
C ALA A 37 -6.49 2.22 14.32
N ASP A 38 -7.11 3.01 13.43
CA ASP A 38 -8.55 3.01 13.19
C ASP A 38 -8.99 1.94 12.17
N GLY A 39 -8.06 1.13 11.67
CA GLY A 39 -8.28 0.22 10.56
C GLY A 39 -7.54 -1.12 10.68
N VAL A 40 -7.21 -1.70 9.53
CA VAL A 40 -6.45 -2.95 9.43
C VAL A 40 -5.09 -2.67 8.83
N ARG A 41 -4.04 -3.01 9.59
CA ARG A 41 -2.64 -2.94 9.14
C ARG A 41 -2.12 -4.34 8.78
N TYR A 42 -1.69 -4.53 7.54
CA TYR A 42 -1.16 -5.80 7.08
C TYR A 42 0.34 -5.90 7.34
N ALA A 43 0.76 -6.81 8.22
CA ALA A 43 2.18 -7.05 8.49
C ALA A 43 2.94 -7.70 7.31
N ARG A 44 2.21 -8.31 6.36
CA ARG A 44 2.76 -9.03 5.20
C ARG A 44 1.95 -8.72 3.94
N ALA A 45 2.29 -7.61 3.28
CA ALA A 45 1.76 -7.24 1.97
C ALA A 45 2.93 -7.14 0.98
N TYR A 46 2.78 -7.74 -0.20
CA TYR A 46 3.85 -7.83 -1.20
C TYR A 46 3.42 -7.15 -2.49
N SER A 47 4.30 -6.31 -3.04
CA SER A 47 4.13 -5.84 -4.42
C SER A 47 4.27 -7.02 -5.37
N THR A 48 3.42 -7.08 -6.39
CA THR A 48 3.47 -8.16 -7.39
C THR A 48 4.68 -8.07 -8.32
N SER A 49 5.35 -6.92 -8.35
CA SER A 49 6.57 -6.68 -9.12
C SER A 49 7.44 -5.63 -8.43
N PRO A 50 8.77 -5.73 -8.52
CA PRO A 50 9.68 -4.68 -8.04
C PRO A 50 9.73 -3.45 -8.95
N ALA A 51 9.15 -3.52 -10.17
CA ALA A 51 9.15 -2.42 -11.14
C ALA A 51 7.84 -1.61 -11.09
N CYS A 52 7.95 -0.28 -11.21
CA CYS A 52 6.83 0.65 -11.02
C CYS A 52 5.66 0.41 -11.98
N VAL A 53 5.90 0.37 -13.29
CA VAL A 53 4.85 0.20 -14.32
C VAL A 53 4.12 -1.12 -14.11
N THR A 54 4.87 -2.21 -13.95
CA THR A 54 4.32 -3.55 -13.78
C THR A 54 3.54 -3.69 -12.48
N ALA A 55 4.05 -3.16 -11.36
CA ALA A 55 3.36 -3.22 -10.07
C ALA A 55 1.99 -2.50 -10.12
N ARG A 56 1.96 -1.31 -10.75
CA ARG A 56 0.72 -0.52 -10.91
C ARG A 56 -0.25 -1.19 -11.88
N HIS A 57 0.25 -1.73 -12.98
CA HIS A 57 -0.58 -2.44 -13.96
C HIS A 57 -1.26 -3.67 -13.35
N ASN A 58 -0.50 -4.50 -12.64
CA ASN A 58 -1.02 -5.70 -11.98
C ASN A 58 -2.07 -5.36 -10.92
N LEU A 59 -1.84 -4.30 -10.15
CA LEU A 59 -2.78 -3.81 -9.14
C LEU A 59 -4.10 -3.31 -9.75
N LEU A 60 -4.03 -2.56 -10.86
CA LEU A 60 -5.22 -2.02 -11.53
C LEU A 60 -6.06 -3.10 -12.21
N THR A 61 -5.41 -4.14 -12.74
CA THR A 61 -6.08 -5.23 -13.46
C THR A 61 -6.50 -6.38 -12.54
N GLY A 62 -5.88 -6.52 -11.37
CA GLY A 62 -6.03 -7.69 -10.50
C GLY A 62 -5.37 -8.96 -11.10
N LEU A 63 -4.51 -8.81 -12.09
CA LEU A 63 -3.85 -9.90 -12.79
C LEU A 63 -2.32 -9.81 -12.64
N ASN A 64 -1.64 -10.94 -12.67
CA ASN A 64 -0.18 -10.95 -12.70
C ASN A 64 0.34 -10.66 -14.12
N SER A 65 1.62 -10.29 -14.21
CA SER A 65 2.23 -9.89 -15.48
C SER A 65 2.23 -11.01 -16.53
N ILE A 66 2.32 -12.27 -16.10
CA ILE A 66 2.22 -13.42 -17.01
C ILE A 66 0.88 -13.42 -17.77
N ARG A 67 -0.19 -12.89 -17.16
CA ARG A 67 -1.51 -12.79 -17.80
C ARG A 67 -1.73 -11.52 -18.61
N THR A 68 -0.90 -10.49 -18.44
CA THR A 68 -1.10 -9.16 -19.07
C THR A 68 -0.01 -8.79 -20.08
N GLY A 69 1.06 -9.58 -20.18
CA GLY A 69 2.26 -9.27 -20.97
C GLY A 69 3.29 -8.45 -20.20
#